data_AF-A0A7X7BP16-F1
#
_entry.id   AF-A0A7X7BP16-F1
#
_cell.length_a   1.000
_cell.length_b   1.000
_cell.length_c   1.000
_cell.angle_alpha   90.00
_cell.angle_beta   90.00
_cell.angle_gamma   90.00
#
_symmetry.space_group_name_H-M   'P 1'
#
loop_
_entity.id
_entity.type
_entity.pdbx_description
1 polymer ?
#
loop_
_entity_poly.entity_id
_entity_poly.type
_entity_poly.pdbx_seq_one_letter_code
_entity_poly.pdbx_strand_id
1 'polypeptide(L)'
;HNPETHSFDGGTLVTVESILDQARKNPLLDGITFSGGEPFEQAEMFAYLAREAKKYNLNIMTYTGYTYEYLLENSFRHKGWDELLAETDILVDGRFEIEKRNLLLKFRGSENQRMIDVHRTMVENRVVVMD
;
A
#
# COMPACT_ATOMS: atom_id res chain seq x y z
N HIS A 1 1.12 19.71 4.26
CA HIS A 1 -0.11 19.28 3.57
C HIS A 1 -0.14 19.98 2.22
N ASN A 2 -0.22 19.24 1.11
CA ASN A 2 -0.45 19.79 -0.23
C ASN A 2 -1.94 19.63 -0.53
N PRO A 3 -2.79 20.65 -0.32
CA PRO A 3 -4.23 20.55 -0.57
C PRO A 3 -4.55 20.44 -2.07
N GLU A 4 -3.63 20.87 -2.93
CA GLU A 4 -3.79 20.92 -4.39
C GLU A 4 -3.66 19.55 -5.09
N THR A 5 -3.12 18.53 -4.42
CA THR A 5 -2.90 17.20 -5.03
C THR A 5 -4.07 16.25 -4.88
N HIS A 6 -5.14 16.64 -4.17
CA HIS A 6 -6.24 15.74 -3.79
C HIS A 6 -7.57 16.14 -4.46
N SER A 7 -7.55 16.53 -5.73
CA SER A 7 -8.79 16.57 -6.50
C SER A 7 -9.25 15.14 -6.77
N PHE A 8 -10.47 14.79 -6.38
CA PHE A 8 -11.09 13.52 -6.77
C PHE A 8 -11.36 13.45 -8.28
N ASP A 9 -11.37 14.59 -8.97
CA ASP A 9 -11.56 14.71 -10.42
C ASP A 9 -10.22 14.90 -11.18
N GLY A 10 -9.09 14.72 -10.49
CA GLY A 10 -7.74 14.77 -11.09
C GLY A 10 -7.25 13.40 -11.56
N GLY A 11 -6.14 13.36 -12.32
CA GLY A 11 -5.47 12.13 -12.74
C GLY A 11 -5.77 11.70 -14.18
N THR A 12 -5.38 10.48 -14.54
CA THR A 12 -5.62 9.88 -15.86
C THR A 12 -6.10 8.45 -15.67
N LEU A 13 -7.20 8.10 -16.35
CA LEU A 13 -7.67 6.72 -16.39
C LEU A 13 -6.65 5.87 -17.13
N VAL A 14 -6.14 4.86 -16.43
CA VAL A 14 -5.20 3.88 -16.96
C VAL A 14 -5.76 2.49 -16.72
N THR A 15 -5.46 1.55 -17.62
CA THR A 15 -5.81 0.15 -17.42
C THR A 15 -4.74 -0.56 -16.59
N VAL A 16 -5.14 -1.63 -15.92
CA VAL A 16 -4.24 -2.49 -15.15
C VAL A 16 -3.15 -3.07 -16.06
N GLU A 17 -3.53 -3.48 -17.26
CA GLU A 17 -2.61 -4.04 -18.27
C GLU A 17 -1.53 -3.04 -18.66
N SER A 18 -1.88 -1.75 -18.80
CA SER A 18 -0.92 -0.70 -19.12
C SER A 18 0.11 -0.50 -18.01
N ILE A 19 -0.30 -0.61 -16.74
CA ILE A 19 0.61 -0.53 -15.59
C ILE A 19 1.55 -1.74 -15.58
N LEU A 20 1.01 -2.94 -15.77
CA LEU A 20 1.79 -4.18 -15.79
C LEU A 20 2.78 -4.21 -16.96
N ASP A 21 2.38 -3.74 -18.15
CA ASP A 21 3.27 -3.60 -19.29
C ASP A 21 4.45 -2.68 -19.00
N GLN A 22 4.21 -1.58 -18.29
CA GLN A 22 5.27 -0.67 -17.88
C GLN A 22 6.21 -1.31 -16.85
N ALA A 23 5.67 -2.00 -15.85
CA ALA A 23 6.47 -2.72 -14.87
C ALA A 23 7.35 -3.80 -15.53
N ARG A 24 6.77 -4.60 -16.43
CA ARG A 24 7.48 -5.70 -17.11
C ARG A 24 8.59 -5.25 -18.06
N LYS A 25 8.53 -4.02 -18.57
CA LYS A 25 9.60 -3.46 -19.42
C LYS A 25 10.90 -3.24 -18.65
N ASN A 26 10.85 -3.18 -17.32
CA ASN A 26 12.03 -3.05 -16.49
C ASN A 26 12.27 -4.34 -15.69
N PRO A 27 13.17 -5.23 -16.14
CA PRO A 27 13.44 -6.49 -15.47
C PRO A 27 14.14 -6.33 -14.10
N LEU A 28 14.54 -5.11 -13.73
CA LEU A 28 15.14 -4.79 -12.43
C LEU A 28 14.09 -4.40 -11.37
N LEU A 29 12.81 -4.37 -11.71
CA LEU A 29 11.76 -4.10 -10.73
C LEU A 29 11.45 -5.35 -9.93
N ASP A 30 11.61 -5.24 -8.61
CA ASP A 30 11.27 -6.29 -7.66
C ASP A 30 9.82 -6.18 -7.13
N GLY A 31 9.10 -5.13 -7.53
CA GLY A 31 7.77 -4.85 -7.02
C GLY A 31 7.10 -3.56 -7.52
N ILE A 32 5.88 -3.35 -7.06
CA ILE A 32 5.05 -2.16 -7.28
C ILE A 32 4.70 -1.55 -5.93
N THR A 33 4.83 -0.23 -5.83
CA THR A 33 4.43 0.54 -4.65
C THR A 33 3.15 1.33 -4.91
N PHE A 34 2.12 1.10 -4.12
CA PHE A 34 0.92 1.93 -4.07
C PHE A 34 1.11 3.04 -3.03
N SER A 35 1.16 4.29 -3.50
CA SER A 35 1.38 5.47 -2.66
C SER A 35 0.63 6.69 -3.22
N GLY A 36 0.62 7.78 -2.45
CA GLY A 36 -0.27 8.94 -2.70
C GLY A 36 -1.69 8.65 -2.22
N GLY A 37 -2.64 9.57 -2.48
CA GLY A 37 -4.07 9.41 -2.16
C GLY A 37 -4.33 8.61 -0.87
N GLU A 38 -5.27 7.68 -0.93
CA GLU A 38 -5.39 6.57 0.02
C GLU A 38 -5.75 5.31 -0.80
N PRO A 39 -4.81 4.35 -0.99
CA PRO A 39 -5.05 3.16 -1.81
C PRO A 39 -6.27 2.35 -1.38
N PHE A 40 -6.56 2.33 -0.08
CA PHE A 40 -7.74 1.64 0.45
C PHE A 40 -9.07 2.29 0.04
N GLU A 41 -9.10 3.56 -0.38
CA GLU A 41 -10.34 4.18 -0.92
C GLU A 41 -10.68 3.68 -2.34
N GLN A 42 -9.76 2.96 -3.00
CA GLN A 42 -9.97 2.33 -4.32
C GLN A 42 -9.57 0.84 -4.28
N ALA A 43 -9.76 0.20 -3.13
CA ALA A 43 -9.14 -1.07 -2.81
C ALA A 43 -9.44 -2.19 -3.80
N GLU A 44 -10.65 -2.28 -4.36
CA GLU A 44 -11.01 -3.34 -5.32
C GLU A 44 -10.07 -3.37 -6.54
N MET A 45 -9.80 -2.21 -7.14
CA MET A 45 -8.96 -2.11 -8.33
C MET A 45 -7.48 -2.29 -7.99
N PHE A 46 -7.04 -1.79 -6.83
CA PHE A 46 -5.67 -2.01 -6.36
C PHE A 46 -5.42 -3.48 -5.99
N ALA A 47 -6.40 -4.17 -5.39
CA ALA A 47 -6.32 -5.59 -5.09
C ALA A 47 -6.24 -6.42 -6.38
N TYR A 48 -7.02 -6.07 -7.40
CA TYR A 48 -6.92 -6.71 -8.71
C TYR A 48 -5.54 -6.47 -9.35
N LEU A 49 -5.06 -5.23 -9.37
CA LEU A 49 -3.72 -4.90 -9.89
C LEU A 49 -2.61 -5.66 -9.14
N ALA A 50 -2.68 -5.70 -7.81
CA ALA A 50 -1.72 -6.40 -6.96
C ALA A 50 -1.64 -7.89 -7.30
N ARG A 51 -2.80 -8.54 -7.41
CA ARG A 51 -2.92 -9.95 -7.77
C ARG A 51 -2.35 -10.25 -9.16
N GLU A 52 -2.64 -9.40 -10.14
CA GLU A 52 -2.08 -9.55 -11.48
C GLU A 52 -0.56 -9.31 -11.50
N ALA A 53 -0.06 -8.35 -10.74
CA ALA A 53 1.38 -8.08 -10.61
C ALA A 53 2.12 -9.26 -9.94
N LYS A 54 1.53 -9.89 -8.92
CA LYS A 54 2.10 -11.07 -8.26
C LYS A 54 2.30 -12.27 -9.18
N LYS A 55 1.50 -12.41 -10.25
CA LYS A 55 1.74 -13.44 -11.29
C LYS A 55 3.08 -13.27 -12.03
N TYR A 56 3.68 -12.08 -11.93
CA TYR A 56 4.99 -11.76 -12.48
C TYR A 56 6.09 -11.67 -11.40
N ASN A 57 5.85 -12.23 -10.21
CA ASN A 57 6.76 -12.19 -9.06
C ASN A 57 7.12 -10.76 -8.59
N LEU A 58 6.21 -9.80 -8.81
CA LEU A 58 6.36 -8.44 -8.30
C LEU A 58 5.77 -8.36 -6.89
N ASN A 59 6.57 -7.92 -5.93
CA ASN A 59 6.11 -7.65 -4.56
C ASN A 59 5.23 -6.39 -4.52
N ILE A 60 4.32 -6.33 -3.58
CA ILE A 60 3.38 -5.21 -3.40
C ILE A 60 3.69 -4.50 -2.09
N MET A 61 4.04 -3.22 -2.18
CA MET A 61 4.14 -2.33 -1.03
C MET A 61 2.98 -1.34 -1.06
N THR A 62 2.22 -1.22 0.03
CA THR A 62 1.07 -0.32 0.12
C THR A 62 1.27 0.66 1.26
N TYR A 63 1.16 1.96 0.96
CA TYR A 63 1.15 3.02 1.98
C TYR A 63 -0.29 3.39 2.33
N THR A 64 -0.57 3.62 3.61
CA THR A 64 -1.89 4.05 4.07
C THR A 64 -1.79 4.96 5.29
N GLY A 65 -2.76 5.86 5.44
CA GLY A 65 -2.92 6.63 6.68
C GLY A 65 -3.60 5.84 7.81
N TYR A 66 -4.18 4.69 7.51
CA TYR A 66 -4.81 3.80 8.50
C TYR A 66 -3.76 2.94 9.20
N THR A 67 -4.11 2.38 10.36
CA THR A 67 -3.29 1.33 10.97
C THR A 67 -3.76 -0.04 10.49
N TYR A 68 -2.89 -1.03 10.53
CA TYR A 68 -3.22 -2.42 10.22
C TYR A 68 -4.45 -2.92 11.01
N GLU A 69 -4.51 -2.60 12.31
CA GLU A 69 -5.63 -2.98 13.18
C GLU A 69 -6.92 -2.30 12.73
N TYR A 70 -6.86 -1.02 12.36
CA TYR A 70 -8.02 -0.29 11.84
C TYR A 70 -8.53 -0.90 10.52
N LEU A 71 -7.62 -1.27 9.62
CA LEU A 71 -7.96 -1.92 8.35
C LEU A 71 -8.67 -3.26 8.60
N LEU A 72 -8.14 -4.10 9.50
CA LEU A 72 -8.76 -5.37 9.85
C LEU A 72 -10.15 -5.18 10.45
N GLU A 73 -10.28 -4.28 11.43
CA GLU A 73 -11.54 -4.00 12.12
C GLU A 73 -12.61 -3.41 11.20
N ASN A 74 -12.23 -2.71 10.12
CA ASN A 74 -13.19 -2.05 9.23
C ASN A 74 -13.35 -2.74 7.86
N SER A 75 -12.54 -3.76 7.56
CA SER A 75 -12.57 -4.50 6.28
C SER A 75 -13.98 -4.93 5.86
N PHE A 76 -14.79 -5.46 6.79
CA PHE A 76 -16.16 -5.91 6.50
C PHE A 76 -17.13 -4.79 6.06
N ARG A 77 -16.77 -3.52 6.30
CA ARG A 77 -17.58 -2.34 5.94
C ARG A 77 -17.12 -1.69 4.64
N HIS A 78 -15.92 -2.04 4.16
CA HIS A 78 -15.29 -1.40 3.03
C HIS A 78 -14.86 -2.47 2.01
N LYS A 79 -15.61 -2.53 0.91
CA LYS A 79 -15.37 -3.50 -0.16
C LYS A 79 -13.95 -3.35 -0.73
N GLY A 80 -13.23 -4.46 -0.90
CA GLY A 80 -11.87 -4.44 -1.42
C GLY A 80 -10.77 -4.41 -0.35
N TRP A 81 -11.08 -4.04 0.90
CA TRP A 81 -10.05 -3.79 1.92
C TRP A 81 -9.35 -5.07 2.36
N ASP A 82 -10.10 -6.13 2.62
CA ASP A 82 -9.52 -7.44 2.95
C ASP A 82 -8.76 -8.01 1.76
N GLU A 83 -9.27 -7.85 0.53
CA GLU A 83 -8.54 -8.31 -0.65
C GLU A 83 -7.23 -7.53 -0.88
N LEU A 84 -7.25 -6.19 -0.79
CA LEU A 84 -6.03 -5.40 -0.96
C LEU A 84 -5.02 -5.68 0.14
N LEU A 85 -5.47 -5.82 1.39
CA LEU A 85 -4.60 -6.15 2.50
C LEU A 85 -3.97 -7.53 2.31
N ALA A 86 -4.74 -8.52 1.89
CA ALA A 86 -4.24 -9.88 1.63
C ALA A 86 -3.22 -9.94 0.47
N GLU A 87 -3.36 -9.07 -0.54
CA GLU A 87 -2.42 -9.00 -1.66
C GLU A 87 -1.19 -8.13 -1.36
N THR A 88 -1.20 -7.33 -0.29
CA THR A 88 -0.07 -6.49 0.14
C THR A 88 1.00 -7.34 0.82
N ASP A 89 2.27 -7.23 0.39
CA ASP A 89 3.39 -7.92 1.04
C ASP A 89 3.97 -7.08 2.18
N ILE A 90 4.18 -5.78 1.93
CA ILE A 90 4.66 -4.81 2.92
C ILE A 90 3.65 -3.67 3.05
N LEU A 91 3.06 -3.51 4.24
CA LEU A 91 2.18 -2.39 4.54
C LEU A 91 2.98 -1.31 5.29
N VAL A 92 3.02 -0.09 4.75
CA VAL A 92 3.50 1.09 5.47
C VAL A 92 2.28 1.81 6.04
N ASP A 93 2.05 1.63 7.34
CA ASP A 93 0.83 2.06 8.00
C ASP A 93 1.03 3.31 8.86
N GLY A 94 -0.07 4.00 9.18
CA GLY A 94 -0.10 5.17 10.03
C GLY A 94 0.06 6.51 9.30
N ARG A 95 -0.62 7.53 9.83
CA ARG A 95 -0.56 8.91 9.31
C ARG A 95 0.84 9.49 9.46
N PHE A 96 1.24 10.34 8.52
CA PHE A 96 2.44 11.15 8.69
C PHE A 96 2.23 12.21 9.79
N GLU A 97 3.01 12.15 10.86
CA GLU A 97 3.04 13.17 11.92
C GLU A 97 4.29 14.05 11.76
N ILE A 98 4.10 15.36 11.58
CA ILE A 98 5.21 16.31 11.37
C ILE A 98 6.15 16.40 12.58
N GLU A 99 5.60 16.29 13.79
CA GLU A 99 6.37 16.33 15.05
C GLU A 99 7.28 15.10 15.23
N LYS A 100 6.96 14.01 14.53
CA LYS A 100 7.74 12.76 14.52
C LYS A 100 8.50 12.57 13.21
N ARG A 101 8.65 13.62 12.41
CA ARG A 101 9.34 13.56 11.13
C ARG A 101 10.78 13.12 11.32
N ASN A 102 11.18 12.05 10.65
CA ASN A 102 12.55 11.54 10.68
C ASN A 102 12.96 11.07 9.28
N LEU A 103 13.94 11.77 8.70
CA LEU A 103 14.41 11.54 7.33
C LEU A 103 15.39 10.36 7.20
N LEU A 104 15.84 9.81 8.32
CA LEU A 104 16.76 8.66 8.34
C LEU A 104 16.01 7.32 8.27
N LEU A 105 14.67 7.35 8.40
CA LEU A 105 13.84 6.17 8.31
C LEU A 105 13.76 5.67 6.86
N LYS A 106 13.92 4.38 6.65
CA LYS A 106 13.72 3.76 5.34
C LYS A 106 12.22 3.67 5.04
N PHE A 107 11.82 4.09 3.84
CA PHE A 107 10.46 3.91 3.31
C PHE A 107 9.33 4.52 4.17
N ARG A 108 9.64 5.41 5.12
CA ARG A 108 8.63 6.11 5.92
C ARG A 108 9.15 7.48 6.32
N GLY A 109 8.24 8.42 6.55
CA GLY A 109 8.59 9.81 6.83
C GLY A 109 8.50 10.20 8.31
N SER A 110 7.79 9.41 9.11
CA SER A 110 7.48 9.70 10.51
C SER A 110 7.63 8.46 11.39
N GLU A 111 8.09 8.65 12.62
CA GLU A 111 8.43 7.55 13.56
C GLU A 111 7.23 6.73 14.03
N ASN A 112 6.01 7.27 13.94
CA ASN A 112 4.80 6.51 14.27
C ASN A 112 4.38 5.54 13.16
N GLN A 113 4.93 5.67 11.95
CA GLN A 113 4.59 4.78 10.84
C GLN A 113 5.32 3.46 11.00
N ARG A 114 4.65 2.35 10.70
CA ARG A 114 5.26 1.01 10.79
C ARG A 114 5.36 0.41 9.40
N MET A 115 6.49 -0.25 9.11
CA MET A 115 6.57 -1.17 7.98
C MET A 115 6.23 -2.56 8.47
N ILE A 116 5.16 -3.15 7.97
CA ILE A 116 4.63 -4.41 8.44
C ILE A 116 4.78 -5.46 7.35
N ASP A 117 5.37 -6.61 7.70
CA ASP A 117 5.34 -7.82 6.87
C ASP A 117 3.97 -8.46 7.06
N VAL A 118 3.10 -8.31 6.06
CA VAL A 118 1.69 -8.72 6.18
C VAL A 118 1.58 -10.24 6.24
N HIS A 119 2.34 -10.95 5.41
CA HIS A 119 2.31 -12.42 5.39
C HIS A 119 2.75 -13.00 6.74
N ARG A 120 3.88 -12.54 7.29
CA ARG A 120 4.33 -12.99 8.61
C ARG A 120 3.35 -12.58 9.70
N THR A 121 2.77 -11.40 9.61
CA THR A 121 1.75 -10.93 10.57
C THR A 121 0.55 -11.87 10.63
N MET A 122 0.06 -12.32 9.47
CA MET A 122 -1.06 -13.26 9.36
C MET A 122 -0.70 -14.65 9.89
N VAL A 123 0.49 -15.17 9.54
CA VAL A 123 0.95 -16.50 9.98
C VAL A 123 1.22 -16.54 11.49
N GLU A 124 1.85 -15.49 12.03
CA GLU A 124 2.21 -15.42 13.46
C GLU A 124 1.06 -14.93 14.34
N ASN A 125 -0.06 -14.49 13.74
CA ASN A 125 -1.21 -13.90 14.43
C ASN A 125 -0.82 -12.74 15.38
N ARG A 126 0.18 -11.94 14.97
CA ARG A 126 0.67 -10.76 15.68
C ARG A 126 1.38 -9.84 14.68
N VAL A 127 1.33 -8.53 14.88
CA VAL A 127 2.00 -7.57 13.98
C VAL A 127 3.51 -7.80 13.97
N VAL A 128 4.07 -8.03 12.79
CA VAL A 128 5.51 -8.20 12.54
C VAL A 128 6.03 -6.96 11.82
N VAL A 129 6.77 -6.12 12.55
CA VAL A 129 7.38 -4.89 12.03
C VAL A 129 8.75 -5.18 11.43
N MET A 130 9.08 -4.48 10.35
CA MET A 130 10.35 -4.50 9.63
C MET A 130 11.14 -3.21 9.94
N ASP A 131 12.46 -3.34 10.17
CA ASP A 131 13.40 -2.25 10.42
C ASP A 131 14.39 -2.04 9.26
#